data_AF-A0A9E1JE80-F1
#
_entry.id   AF-A0A9E1JE80-F1
#
_cell.length_a   1.000
_cell.length_b   1.000
_cell.length_c   1.000
_cell.angle_alpha   90.00
_cell.angle_beta   90.00
_cell.angle_gamma   90.00
#
_symmetry.space_group_name_H-M   'P 1'
#
loop_
_entity.id
_entity.type
_entity.pdbx_description
1 polymer ?
#
loop_
_entity_poly.entity_id
_entity_poly.type
_entity_poly.pdbx_seq_one_letter_code
_entity_poly.pdbx_strand_id
1 'polypeptide(L)'
;VINTGYLGSYIHEHVGDGSKYGIEIIISDEGDMPNGTANGIRNIIHEFNEKPFIVVNADIWTNYLFIDLLNMKLKKKTLAHLVLTTKPEYLSGDFNIENDEKIKGDDYIYTGIGLYRPELFLNYMDKELGTILRKEINIGAELYKGLWDDVGTPDRLNMIRKRISL
;
A
#
# COMPACT_ATOMS: atom_id res chain seq x y z
N VAL A 1 9.70 -7.44 -3.08
CA VAL A 1 9.42 -7.09 -4.49
C VAL A 1 9.23 -5.59 -4.58
N ILE A 2 9.82 -4.93 -5.59
CA ILE A 2 9.59 -3.52 -5.92
C ILE A 2 9.09 -3.49 -7.36
N ASN A 3 7.89 -2.99 -7.57
CA ASN A 3 7.36 -2.79 -8.91
C ASN A 3 7.93 -1.48 -9.45
N THR A 4 8.43 -1.51 -10.69
CA THR A 4 9.02 -0.34 -11.33
C THR A 4 8.38 -0.10 -12.69
N GLY A 5 8.34 1.18 -13.09
CA GLY A 5 7.98 1.57 -14.45
C GLY A 5 8.91 2.68 -14.93
N TYR A 6 8.42 3.91 -14.97
CA TYR A 6 9.22 5.09 -15.34
C TYR A 6 10.54 5.16 -14.56
N LEU A 7 11.67 5.21 -15.30
CA LEU A 7 13.04 5.25 -14.76
C LEU A 7 13.38 4.06 -13.82
N GLY A 8 12.75 2.91 -14.00
CA GLY A 8 12.98 1.72 -13.18
C GLY A 8 14.44 1.26 -13.10
N SER A 9 15.23 1.50 -14.16
CA SER A 9 16.67 1.20 -14.19
C SER A 9 17.45 1.93 -13.09
N TYR A 10 17.13 3.20 -12.81
CA TYR A 10 17.77 3.97 -11.74
C TYR A 10 17.44 3.39 -10.35
N ILE A 11 16.22 2.89 -10.17
CA ILE A 11 15.82 2.22 -8.93
C ILE A 11 16.62 0.93 -8.78
N HIS A 12 16.68 0.10 -9.82
CA HIS A 12 17.40 -1.17 -9.80
C HIS A 12 18.90 -0.96 -9.55
N GLU A 13 19.54 -0.02 -10.24
CA GLU A 13 20.95 0.34 -10.02
C GLU A 13 21.19 0.82 -8.58
N HIS A 14 20.25 1.60 -8.04
CA HIS A 14 20.36 2.08 -6.67
C HIS A 14 20.23 0.95 -5.66
N VAL A 15 19.21 0.09 -5.73
CA VAL A 15 18.89 -0.88 -4.68
C VAL A 15 19.66 -2.21 -4.81
N GLY A 16 20.03 -2.59 -6.04
CA GLY A 16 20.65 -3.88 -6.35
C GLY A 16 19.77 -5.07 -5.98
N ASP A 17 20.40 -6.17 -5.57
CA ASP A 17 19.73 -7.39 -5.07
C ASP A 17 19.24 -7.26 -3.61
N GLY A 18 19.48 -6.11 -2.96
CA GLY A 18 19.12 -5.87 -1.56
C GLY A 18 20.16 -6.32 -0.53
N SER A 19 21.25 -6.98 -0.94
CA SER A 19 22.28 -7.51 -0.02
C SER A 19 22.85 -6.45 0.92
N LYS A 20 23.04 -5.22 0.44
CA LYS A 20 23.50 -4.06 1.25
C LYS A 20 22.54 -3.66 2.37
N TYR A 21 21.28 -4.09 2.32
CA TYR A 21 20.25 -3.87 3.32
C TYR A 21 19.95 -5.13 4.15
N GLY A 22 20.64 -6.25 3.89
CA GLY A 22 20.41 -7.53 4.57
C GLY A 22 19.07 -8.20 4.18
N ILE A 23 18.52 -7.86 3.01
CA ILE A 23 17.27 -8.43 2.49
C ILE A 23 17.47 -8.87 1.03
N GLU A 24 16.48 -9.59 0.49
CA GLU A 24 16.38 -9.88 -0.93
C GLU A 24 15.40 -8.93 -1.60
N ILE A 25 15.81 -8.30 -2.70
CA ILE A 25 14.98 -7.44 -3.53
C ILE A 25 14.79 -8.08 -4.90
N ILE A 26 13.54 -8.28 -5.26
CA ILE A 26 13.11 -8.66 -6.62
C ILE A 26 12.51 -7.42 -7.28
N ILE A 27 13.04 -7.04 -8.44
CA ILE A 27 12.48 -5.96 -9.27
C ILE A 27 11.45 -6.56 -10.24
N SER A 28 10.25 -5.99 -10.25
CA SER A 28 9.21 -6.29 -11.23
C SER A 28 9.07 -5.12 -12.18
N ASP A 29 9.72 -5.20 -13.33
CA ASP A 29 9.65 -4.16 -14.35
C ASP A 29 8.35 -4.30 -15.16
N GLU A 30 7.48 -3.29 -15.03
CA GLU A 30 6.19 -3.21 -15.75
C GLU A 30 6.32 -2.40 -17.06
N GLY A 31 7.51 -1.90 -17.38
CA GLY A 31 7.76 -1.01 -18.51
C GLY A 31 7.29 0.43 -18.27
N ASP A 32 7.32 1.26 -19.31
CA ASP A 32 7.13 2.71 -19.17
C ASP A 32 5.66 3.14 -18.96
N MET A 33 4.69 2.25 -19.11
CA MET A 33 3.26 2.58 -19.08
C MET A 33 2.61 2.14 -17.76
N PRO A 34 1.77 2.99 -17.13
CA PRO A 34 1.08 2.62 -15.90
C PRO A 34 0.17 1.42 -16.13
N ASN A 35 0.45 0.31 -15.44
CA ASN A 35 -0.32 -0.93 -15.58
C ASN A 35 -1.48 -1.02 -14.56
N GLY A 36 -1.50 -0.10 -13.59
CA GLY A 36 -2.41 -0.08 -12.46
C GLY A 36 -1.92 -0.96 -11.31
N THR A 37 -2.06 -0.47 -10.07
CA THR A 37 -1.45 -1.09 -8.88
C THR A 37 -1.83 -2.57 -8.71
N ALA A 38 -3.11 -2.90 -8.90
CA ALA A 38 -3.58 -4.27 -8.73
C ALA A 38 -3.09 -5.20 -9.85
N ASN A 39 -2.95 -4.68 -11.08
CA ASN A 39 -2.42 -5.49 -12.18
C ASN A 39 -0.92 -5.77 -11.98
N GLY A 40 -0.17 -4.76 -11.55
CA GLY A 40 1.24 -4.91 -11.19
C GLY A 40 1.47 -6.00 -10.15
N ILE A 41 0.70 -5.96 -9.05
CA ILE A 41 0.75 -6.99 -8.01
C ILE A 41 0.36 -8.36 -8.56
N ARG A 42 -0.64 -8.44 -9.43
CA ARG A 42 -1.08 -9.71 -10.04
C ARG A 42 0.04 -10.39 -10.85
N ASN A 43 0.90 -9.63 -11.52
CA ASN A 43 2.01 -10.17 -12.31
C ASN A 43 3.04 -10.92 -11.44
N ILE A 44 3.21 -10.49 -10.19
CA ILE A 44 4.18 -11.06 -9.23
C ILE A 44 3.53 -11.85 -8.09
N ILE A 45 2.24 -12.14 -8.21
CA ILE A 45 1.45 -12.75 -7.12
C ILE A 45 2.00 -14.11 -6.67
N HIS A 46 2.66 -14.83 -7.58
CA HIS A 46 3.26 -16.14 -7.33
C HIS A 46 4.46 -16.08 -6.37
N GLU A 47 5.17 -14.96 -6.31
CA GLU A 47 6.30 -14.76 -5.40
C GLU A 47 5.89 -14.88 -3.91
N PHE A 48 4.62 -14.63 -3.61
CA PHE A 48 4.11 -14.68 -2.25
C PHE A 48 3.69 -16.08 -1.78
N ASN A 49 3.74 -17.11 -2.63
CA ASN A 49 3.46 -18.50 -2.27
C ASN A 49 2.13 -18.67 -1.50
N GLU A 50 1.06 -18.02 -1.96
CA GLU A 50 -0.27 -18.01 -1.33
C GLU A 50 -0.32 -17.40 0.09
N LYS A 51 0.79 -16.82 0.58
CA LYS A 51 0.84 -16.18 1.90
C LYS A 51 0.37 -14.73 1.82
N PRO A 52 -0.23 -14.20 2.90
CA PRO A 52 -0.49 -12.77 2.99
C PRO A 52 0.80 -11.95 2.93
N PHE A 53 0.74 -10.79 2.29
CA PHE A 53 1.87 -9.88 2.12
C PHE A 53 1.46 -8.43 2.34
N ILE A 54 2.41 -7.62 2.80
CA ILE A 54 2.21 -6.18 3.01
C ILE A 54 2.46 -5.46 1.69
N VAL A 55 1.56 -4.56 1.32
CA VAL A 55 1.74 -3.62 0.23
C VAL A 55 1.90 -2.22 0.83
N VAL A 56 2.87 -1.49 0.32
CA VAL A 56 3.19 -0.12 0.73
C VAL A 56 3.32 0.73 -0.52
N ASN A 57 2.55 1.82 -0.60
CA ASN A 57 2.75 2.85 -1.62
C ASN A 57 4.13 3.51 -1.42
N ALA A 58 4.95 3.56 -2.48
CA ALA A 58 6.31 4.09 -2.42
C ALA A 58 6.37 5.61 -2.20
N ASP A 59 5.29 6.33 -2.50
CA ASP A 59 5.24 7.79 -2.40
C ASP A 59 4.84 8.29 -1.01
N ILE A 60 4.82 7.43 0.01
CA ILE A 60 4.45 7.84 1.37
C ILE A 60 5.67 8.00 2.27
N TRP A 61 5.54 8.87 3.27
CA TRP A 61 6.39 8.86 4.45
C TRP A 61 5.53 8.58 5.68
N THR A 62 6.01 7.70 6.56
CA THR A 62 5.26 7.28 7.74
C THR A 62 6.19 6.79 8.84
N ASN A 63 5.76 6.92 10.09
CA ASN A 63 6.36 6.21 11.23
C ASN A 63 5.54 4.98 11.68
N TYR A 64 4.64 4.50 10.81
CA TYR A 64 3.87 3.29 11.05
C TYR A 64 4.81 2.09 11.20
N LEU A 65 4.59 1.26 12.22
CA LEU A 65 5.43 0.10 12.50
C LEU A 65 4.86 -1.13 11.80
N PHE A 66 5.49 -1.56 10.71
CA PHE A 66 5.03 -2.73 9.93
C PHE A 66 4.99 -4.06 10.71
N ILE A 67 5.67 -4.12 11.87
CA ILE A 67 5.61 -5.28 12.78
C ILE A 67 4.18 -5.56 13.26
N ASP A 68 3.33 -4.53 13.34
CA ASP A 68 1.94 -4.67 13.76
C ASP A 68 1.14 -5.48 12.73
N LEU A 69 1.36 -5.22 11.44
CA LEU A 69 0.78 -6.03 10.35
C LEU A 69 1.40 -7.42 10.25
N LEU A 70 2.71 -7.56 10.47
CA LEU A 70 3.38 -8.87 10.41
C LEU A 70 2.83 -9.86 11.45
N ASN A 71 2.47 -9.36 12.63
CA ASN A 71 1.89 -10.18 13.71
C ASN A 71 0.37 -10.38 13.58
N MET A 72 -0.28 -9.66 12.65
CA MET A 72 -1.71 -9.72 12.45
C MET A 72 -2.14 -11.02 11.79
N LYS A 73 -3.22 -11.61 12.31
CA LYS A 73 -3.90 -12.75 11.69
C LYS A 73 -5.21 -12.30 11.09
N LEU A 74 -5.28 -12.25 9.76
CA LEU A 74 -6.54 -12.00 9.05
C LEU A 74 -7.57 -13.09 9.39
N LYS A 75 -8.80 -12.69 9.73
CA LYS A 75 -9.92 -13.62 9.92
C LYS A 75 -10.10 -14.48 8.64
N LYS A 76 -10.70 -15.66 8.76
CA LYS A 76 -10.78 -16.66 7.68
C LYS A 76 -11.34 -16.11 6.36
N LYS A 77 -12.34 -15.22 6.40
CA LYS A 77 -12.96 -14.63 5.20
C LYS A 77 -12.36 -13.28 4.80
N THR A 78 -11.52 -12.68 5.66
CA THR A 78 -10.94 -11.37 5.42
C THR A 78 -9.81 -11.47 4.40
N LEU A 79 -9.94 -10.74 3.30
CA LEU A 79 -8.97 -10.74 2.19
C LEU A 79 -7.92 -9.64 2.32
N ALA A 80 -8.19 -8.60 3.12
CA ALA A 80 -7.23 -7.55 3.38
C ALA A 80 -7.46 -6.88 4.74
N HIS A 81 -6.44 -6.21 5.26
CA HIS A 81 -6.55 -5.24 6.32
C HIS A 81 -5.92 -3.91 5.87
N LEU A 82 -6.67 -2.82 5.94
CA LEU A 82 -6.22 -1.49 5.51
C LEU A 82 -5.82 -0.63 6.71
N VAL A 83 -4.72 0.08 6.57
CA VAL A 83 -4.38 1.16 7.49
C VAL A 83 -5.02 2.44 6.94
N LEU A 84 -5.96 3.03 7.66
CA LEU A 84 -6.61 4.29 7.31
C LEU A 84 -6.14 5.41 8.23
N THR A 85 -6.22 6.66 7.79
CA THR A 85 -5.89 7.84 8.62
C THR A 85 -6.93 8.93 8.47
N THR A 86 -6.90 9.90 9.38
CA THR A 86 -7.74 11.09 9.29
C THR A 86 -7.38 11.92 8.06
N LYS A 87 -8.39 12.48 7.42
CA LYS A 87 -8.20 13.38 6.27
C LYS A 87 -8.10 14.85 6.69
N PRO A 88 -7.35 15.69 5.95
CA PRO A 88 -7.52 17.14 6.01
C PRO A 88 -8.96 17.52 5.62
N GLU A 89 -9.50 18.61 6.19
CA GLU A 89 -10.89 19.04 5.95
C GLU A 89 -11.21 19.27 4.46
N TYR A 90 -10.24 19.74 3.69
CA TYR A 90 -10.40 20.07 2.27
C TYR A 90 -10.35 18.86 1.33
N LEU A 91 -10.14 17.65 1.83
CA LEU A 91 -10.15 16.41 1.05
C LEU A 91 -11.37 15.56 1.39
N SER A 92 -11.87 14.82 0.40
CA SER A 92 -12.79 13.69 0.64
C SER A 92 -11.97 12.47 1.04
N GLY A 93 -12.48 11.69 1.98
CA GLY A 93 -11.89 10.39 2.31
C GLY A 93 -12.32 9.31 1.33
N ASP A 94 -11.83 8.10 1.59
CA ASP A 94 -12.06 6.90 0.80
C ASP A 94 -13.05 5.93 1.45
N PHE A 95 -13.00 5.79 2.79
CA PHE A 95 -13.72 4.76 3.54
C PHE A 95 -14.04 5.19 4.98
N ASN A 96 -14.98 4.45 5.60
CA ASN A 96 -15.24 4.51 7.03
C ASN A 96 -14.84 3.18 7.71
N ILE A 97 -14.78 3.18 9.04
CA ILE A 97 -14.53 1.97 9.85
C ILE A 97 -15.70 1.74 10.79
N GLU A 98 -16.20 0.51 10.83
CA GLU A 98 -17.18 0.03 11.81
C GLU A 98 -16.78 -1.38 12.26
N ASN A 99 -16.69 -1.61 13.58
CA ASN A 99 -16.30 -2.91 14.16
C ASN A 99 -14.99 -3.51 13.59
N ASP A 100 -13.95 -2.66 13.44
CA ASP A 100 -12.65 -3.00 12.84
C ASP A 100 -12.74 -3.50 11.39
N GLU A 101 -13.84 -3.20 10.70
CA GLU A 101 -14.08 -3.53 9.30
C GLU A 101 -14.26 -2.26 8.48
N LYS A 102 -13.71 -2.28 7.27
CA LYS A 102 -13.87 -1.19 6.33
C LYS A 102 -15.30 -1.21 5.78
N ILE A 103 -15.98 -0.08 5.88
CA ILE A 103 -17.30 0.15 5.29
C ILE A 103 -17.24 1.30 4.27
N LYS A 104 -18.31 1.44 3.48
CA LYS A 104 -18.45 2.59 2.57
C LYS A 104 -18.60 3.87 3.39
N GLY A 105 -17.87 4.91 3.01
CA GLY A 105 -17.89 6.23 3.63
C GLY A 105 -16.75 7.07 3.08
N ASP A 106 -16.50 8.22 3.69
CA ASP A 106 -15.51 9.20 3.24
C ASP A 106 -14.86 9.98 4.40
N ASP A 107 -14.91 9.44 5.63
CA ASP A 107 -14.32 10.07 6.82
C ASP A 107 -12.81 9.87 6.89
N TYR A 108 -12.28 8.77 6.35
CA TYR A 108 -10.87 8.40 6.43
C TYR A 108 -10.25 8.16 5.06
N ILE A 109 -8.95 8.47 4.94
CA ILE A 109 -8.15 8.23 3.73
C ILE A 109 -7.37 6.93 3.87
N TYR A 110 -7.29 6.18 2.78
CA TYR A 110 -6.42 5.02 2.69
C TYR A 110 -4.94 5.44 2.60
N THR A 111 -4.12 4.94 3.51
CA THR A 111 -2.72 5.37 3.65
C THR A 111 -1.79 4.81 2.57
N GLY A 112 -2.26 3.92 1.70
CA GLY A 112 -1.38 3.15 0.83
C GLY A 112 -0.68 1.98 1.52
N ILE A 113 -1.01 1.70 2.79
CA ILE A 113 -0.47 0.56 3.55
C ILE A 113 -1.59 -0.45 3.83
N GLY A 114 -1.35 -1.71 3.50
CA GLY A 114 -2.26 -2.78 3.89
C GLY A 114 -1.62 -4.16 3.86
N LEU A 115 -2.23 -5.09 4.59
CA LEU A 115 -1.92 -6.51 4.55
C LEU A 115 -2.95 -7.22 3.66
N TYR A 116 -2.50 -7.99 2.68
CA TYR A 116 -3.37 -8.56 1.66
C TYR A 116 -3.17 -10.05 1.50
N ARG A 117 -4.27 -10.77 1.29
CA ARG A 117 -4.27 -12.12 0.76
C ARG A 117 -4.13 -12.09 -0.76
N PRO A 118 -3.34 -12.99 -1.38
CA PRO A 118 -3.26 -13.12 -2.84
C PRO A 118 -4.62 -13.23 -3.53
N GLU A 119 -5.57 -13.89 -2.88
CA GLU A 119 -6.94 -14.09 -3.34
C GLU A 119 -7.65 -12.77 -3.66
N LEU A 120 -7.37 -11.66 -2.96
CA LEU A 120 -7.95 -10.36 -3.31
C LEU A 120 -7.60 -9.98 -4.77
N PHE A 121 -6.37 -10.20 -5.19
CA PHE A 121 -5.91 -9.79 -6.52
C PHE A 121 -6.29 -10.78 -7.62
N LEU A 122 -6.56 -12.04 -7.24
CA LEU A 122 -7.02 -13.10 -8.15
C LEU A 122 -8.53 -13.09 -8.36
N ASN A 123 -9.31 -12.62 -7.37
CA ASN A 123 -10.77 -12.57 -7.46
C ASN A 123 -11.31 -11.43 -8.33
N TYR A 124 -10.47 -10.45 -8.67
CA TYR A 124 -10.86 -9.25 -9.41
C TYR A 124 -9.95 -9.02 -10.62
N MET A 125 -10.52 -8.50 -11.71
CA MET A 125 -9.80 -8.16 -12.95
C MET A 125 -9.49 -6.65 -13.08
N ASP A 126 -10.01 -5.81 -12.18
CA ASP A 126 -9.73 -4.38 -12.18
C ASP A 126 -8.22 -4.13 -12.06
N LYS A 127 -7.73 -3.11 -12.78
CA LYS A 127 -6.32 -2.71 -12.77
C LYS A 127 -5.96 -1.87 -11.55
N GLU A 128 -6.89 -1.04 -11.09
CA GLU A 128 -6.68 -0.15 -9.96
C GLU A 128 -7.11 -0.78 -8.64
N LEU A 129 -6.19 -0.77 -7.66
CA LEU A 129 -6.45 -1.33 -6.34
C LEU A 129 -7.63 -0.61 -5.67
N GLY A 130 -7.71 0.72 -5.75
CA GLY A 130 -8.81 1.49 -5.16
C GLY A 130 -10.20 1.05 -5.66
N THR A 131 -10.31 0.61 -6.91
CA THR A 131 -11.57 0.07 -7.45
C THR A 131 -11.92 -1.29 -6.83
N ILE A 132 -10.94 -2.16 -6.62
CA ILE A 132 -11.12 -3.43 -5.92
C ILE A 132 -11.53 -3.19 -4.45
N LEU A 133 -10.85 -2.28 -3.75
CA LEU A 133 -11.12 -1.96 -2.34
C LEU A 133 -12.54 -1.43 -2.12
N ARG A 134 -13.11 -0.71 -3.10
CA ARG A 134 -14.50 -0.25 -3.08
C ARG A 134 -15.53 -1.36 -3.33
N LYS A 135 -15.15 -2.46 -4.00
CA LYS A 135 -16.05 -3.59 -4.33
C LYS A 135 -16.03 -4.69 -3.28
N GLU A 136 -14.86 -5.06 -2.79
CA GLU A 136 -14.72 -6.12 -1.78
C GLU A 136 -15.29 -5.63 -0.45
N ILE A 137 -15.95 -6.51 0.31
CA ILE A 137 -16.54 -6.16 1.61
C ILE A 137 -15.79 -6.80 2.78
N ASN A 138 -15.10 -7.92 2.56
CA ASN A 138 -14.37 -8.66 3.58
C ASN A 138 -12.98 -8.06 3.83
N ILE A 139 -12.95 -6.80 4.25
CA ILE A 139 -11.74 -6.03 4.51
C ILE A 139 -11.78 -5.51 5.95
N GLY A 140 -10.78 -5.88 6.74
CA GLY A 140 -10.53 -5.26 8.04
C GLY A 140 -9.93 -3.87 7.86
N ALA A 141 -10.07 -3.00 8.85
CA ALA A 141 -9.37 -1.73 8.86
C ALA A 141 -9.05 -1.25 10.27
N GLU A 142 -7.99 -0.46 10.37
CA GLU A 142 -7.63 0.26 11.57
C GLU A 142 -7.46 1.76 11.29
N LEU A 143 -7.72 2.58 12.32
CA LEU A 143 -7.47 4.01 12.27
C LEU A 143 -6.09 4.30 12.87
N TYR A 144 -5.14 4.60 12.00
CA TYR A 144 -3.81 5.06 12.36
C TYR A 144 -3.82 6.56 12.70
N LYS A 145 -3.25 6.90 13.87
CA LYS A 145 -3.18 8.28 14.38
C LYS A 145 -1.75 8.82 14.47
N GLY A 146 -0.78 8.09 13.94
CA GLY A 146 0.61 8.55 13.89
C GLY A 146 0.88 9.46 12.70
N LEU A 147 2.15 9.61 12.34
CA LEU A 147 2.57 10.46 11.24
C LEU A 147 2.47 9.68 9.93
N TRP A 148 1.75 10.26 8.98
CA TRP A 148 1.63 9.77 7.62
C TRP A 148 1.47 10.98 6.70
N ASP A 149 2.19 10.95 5.58
CA ASP A 149 2.11 11.98 4.54
C ASP A 149 2.31 11.29 3.19
N ASP A 150 1.45 11.62 2.22
CA ASP A 150 1.62 11.25 0.82
C ASP A 150 2.44 12.34 0.12
N VAL A 151 3.57 11.96 -0.47
CA VAL A 151 4.66 12.80 -0.99
C VAL A 151 4.63 12.86 -2.52
N GLY A 152 3.43 12.85 -3.12
CA GLY A 152 3.27 12.96 -4.58
C GLY A 152 3.58 14.33 -5.20
N THR A 153 4.00 15.35 -4.43
CA THR A 153 4.35 16.68 -4.98
C THR A 153 5.60 17.29 -4.32
N PRO A 154 6.33 18.19 -5.03
CA PRO A 154 7.46 18.91 -4.44
C PRO A 154 7.10 19.70 -3.18
N ASP A 155 5.89 20.28 -3.11
CA ASP A 155 5.44 21.01 -1.94
C ASP A 155 5.21 20.09 -0.73
N ARG A 156 4.62 18.92 -0.94
CA ARG A 156 4.46 17.88 0.09
C ARG A 156 5.83 17.38 0.57
N LEU A 157 6.78 17.19 -0.34
CA LEU A 157 8.17 16.83 -0.01
C LEU A 157 8.86 17.91 0.84
N ASN A 158 8.69 19.19 0.51
CA ASN A 158 9.28 20.28 1.28
C ASN A 158 8.62 20.44 2.65
N MET A 159 7.30 20.24 2.73
CA MET A 159 6.56 20.26 3.99
C MET A 159 7.07 19.17 4.94
N ILE A 160 7.23 17.94 4.43
CA ILE A 160 7.68 16.83 5.27
C ILE A 160 9.10 17.06 5.78
N ARG A 161 10.04 17.48 4.92
CA ARG A 161 11.43 17.79 5.32
C ARG A 161 11.49 18.78 6.49
N LYS A 162 10.69 19.84 6.42
CA LYS A 162 10.57 20.82 7.52
C LYS A 162 10.00 20.19 8.80
N ARG A 163 8.97 19.35 8.68
CA ARG A 163 8.31 18.68 9.82
C ARG A 163 9.26 17.72 10.54
N ILE A 164 10.10 17.00 9.80
CA ILE A 164 10.97 15.95 10.34
C ILE A 164 12.37 16.44 10.71
N SER A 165 12.64 17.74 10.59
CA SER A 165 13.93 18.37 10.89
C SER A 165 15.12 17.65 10.22
N LEU A 166 14.97 17.37 8.91
CA LEU A 166 16.09 17.00 8.02
C LEU A 166 16.68 18.25 7.36
#